data_AF-A0A9D8BIH5-F1
#
_entry.id   AF-A0A9D8BIH5-F1
#
_cell.length_a   1.000
_cell.length_b   1.000
_cell.length_c   1.000
_cell.angle_alpha   90.00
_cell.angle_beta   90.00
_cell.angle_gamma   90.00
#
_symmetry.space_group_name_H-M   'P 1'
#
loop_
_entity.id
_entity.type
_entity.pdbx_description
1 polymer ?
#
loop_
_entity_poly.entity_id
_entity_poly.type
_entity_poly.pdbx_seq_one_letter_code
_entity_poly.pdbx_strand_id
1 'polypeptide(L)'
;MVDPIQLEEFYSNFIKNLPQAMPDGVLDIDLKILEKMGLLTQEELETDENHDQFPHYFHVIETPDKVTLFNHQFAIWITPQVINDVPTTLTLIALIHSDSAHLELGFSTSGVYNTPKFVLRILRFFLSEVIDTEAIISSIDKT
;
A
#
# COMPACT_ATOMS: atom_id res chain seq x y z
N MET A 1 3.10 -19.97 -2.79
CA MET A 1 2.14 -19.17 -2.00
C MET A 1 2.89 -18.76 -0.75
N VAL A 2 3.09 -17.45 -0.55
CA VAL A 2 3.89 -16.94 0.57
C VAL A 2 3.17 -17.27 1.86
N ASP A 3 3.90 -17.80 2.83
CA ASP A 3 3.35 -18.14 4.14
C ASP A 3 3.37 -16.91 5.09
N PRO A 4 2.55 -16.92 6.16
CA PRO A 4 2.52 -15.81 7.12
C PRO A 4 3.85 -15.50 7.81
N ILE A 5 4.75 -16.50 7.95
CA ILE A 5 6.04 -16.33 8.61
C ILE A 5 6.98 -15.55 7.68
N GLN A 6 7.02 -15.93 6.40
CA GLN A 6 7.77 -15.22 5.36
C GLN A 6 7.31 -13.77 5.20
N LEU A 7 6.00 -13.51 5.26
CA LEU A 7 5.47 -12.14 5.23
C LEU A 7 6.00 -11.27 6.39
N GLU A 8 6.10 -11.85 7.58
CA GLU A 8 6.66 -11.16 8.75
C GLU A 8 8.16 -10.92 8.63
N GLU A 9 8.90 -11.88 8.05
CA GLU A 9 10.33 -11.75 7.78
C GLU A 9 10.59 -10.63 6.76
N PHE A 10 9.82 -10.59 5.67
CA PHE A 10 9.90 -9.50 4.68
C PHE A 10 9.62 -8.15 5.31
N TYR A 11 8.52 -8.02 6.05
CA TYR A 11 8.17 -6.79 6.78
C TYR A 11 9.29 -6.34 7.72
N SER A 12 9.80 -7.26 8.55
CA SER A 12 10.86 -6.98 9.50
C SER A 12 12.14 -6.50 8.81
N ASN A 13 12.47 -7.08 7.66
CA ASN A 13 13.63 -6.69 6.87
C ASN A 13 13.45 -5.31 6.23
N PHE A 14 12.25 -5.01 5.70
CA PHE A 14 11.94 -3.71 5.11
C PHE A 14 11.97 -2.60 6.16
N ILE A 15 11.37 -2.78 7.32
CA ILE A 15 11.37 -1.75 8.36
C ILE A 15 12.80 -1.49 8.89
N LYS A 16 13.61 -2.55 9.09
CA LYS A 16 15.00 -2.40 9.55
C LYS A 16 15.90 -1.69 8.54
N ASN A 17 15.66 -1.90 7.25
CA ASN A 17 16.50 -1.40 6.17
C ASN A 17 15.72 -0.48 5.21
N LEU A 18 14.74 0.26 5.72
CA LEU A 18 13.81 1.03 4.90
C LEU A 18 14.51 2.00 3.92
N PRO A 19 15.56 2.74 4.33
CA PRO A 19 16.27 3.63 3.40
C PRO A 19 16.97 2.90 2.24
N GLN A 20 17.29 1.62 2.40
CA GLN A 20 17.89 0.79 1.33
C GLN A 20 16.81 0.14 0.47
N ALA A 21 15.70 -0.29 1.08
CA ALA A 21 14.57 -0.90 0.39
C ALA A 21 13.74 0.14 -0.40
N MET A 22 13.78 1.41 0.00
CA MET A 22 13.02 2.50 -0.63
C MET A 22 13.85 3.79 -0.63
N PRO A 23 14.75 3.95 -1.61
CA PRO A 23 15.61 5.13 -1.71
C PRO A 23 14.83 6.45 -1.83
N ASP A 24 13.67 6.41 -2.48
CA ASP A 24 12.79 7.56 -2.67
C ASP A 24 11.99 7.93 -1.40
N GLY A 25 12.05 7.07 -0.38
CA GLY A 25 11.39 7.26 0.90
C GLY A 25 9.88 7.03 0.88
N VAL A 26 9.28 7.18 2.05
CA VAL A 26 7.82 7.07 2.24
C VAL A 26 7.15 8.37 1.84
N LEU A 27 6.14 8.27 0.98
CA LEU A 27 5.34 9.41 0.55
C LEU A 27 4.41 9.87 1.68
N ASP A 28 4.57 11.10 2.16
CA ASP A 28 3.64 11.67 3.13
C ASP A 28 2.41 12.24 2.43
N ILE A 29 1.25 11.63 2.63
CA ILE A 29 0.00 12.01 1.98
C ILE A 29 -0.58 13.26 2.65
N ASP A 30 -0.57 14.36 1.92
CA ASP A 30 -1.24 15.60 2.27
C ASP A 30 -2.45 15.88 1.35
N LEU A 31 -3.19 16.95 1.69
CA LEU A 31 -4.35 17.39 0.89
C LEU A 31 -4.00 17.66 -0.58
N LYS A 32 -2.81 18.21 -0.85
CA LYS A 32 -2.40 18.57 -2.20
C LYS A 32 -2.13 17.33 -3.04
N ILE A 33 -1.57 16.29 -2.44
CA ILE A 33 -1.34 15.00 -3.09
C ILE A 33 -2.68 14.33 -3.39
N LEU A 34 -3.61 14.31 -2.42
CA LEU A 34 -4.96 13.77 -2.63
C LEU A 34 -5.69 14.50 -3.78
N GLU A 35 -5.59 15.83 -3.83
CA GLU A 35 -6.17 16.65 -4.91
C GLU A 35 -5.54 16.33 -6.26
N LYS A 36 -4.20 16.26 -6.34
CA LYS A 36 -3.47 15.91 -7.56
C LYS A 36 -3.80 14.51 -8.08
N MET A 37 -4.05 13.57 -7.19
CA MET A 37 -4.46 12.20 -7.52
C MET A 37 -5.94 12.10 -7.92
N GLY A 38 -6.71 13.20 -7.86
CA GLY A 38 -8.15 13.18 -8.14
C GLY A 38 -9.00 12.55 -7.04
N LEU A 39 -8.41 12.14 -5.92
CA LEU A 39 -9.05 11.38 -4.84
C LEU A 39 -9.98 12.20 -3.94
N LEU A 40 -10.21 13.48 -4.27
CA LEU A 40 -11.11 14.39 -3.56
C LEU A 40 -12.34 14.78 -4.40
N THR A 41 -12.50 14.22 -5.60
CA THR A 41 -13.63 14.55 -6.47
C THR A 41 -14.95 14.03 -5.89
N GLN A 42 -15.99 14.87 -5.94
CA GLN A 42 -17.30 14.62 -5.31
C GLN A 42 -17.99 13.37 -5.85
N GLU A 43 -17.83 13.08 -7.14
CA GLU A 43 -18.42 11.90 -7.80
C GLU A 43 -17.87 10.60 -7.22
N GLU A 44 -16.57 10.53 -6.92
CA GLU A 44 -15.93 9.37 -6.29
C GLU A 44 -16.14 9.33 -4.76
N LEU A 45 -16.51 10.44 -4.11
CA LEU A 45 -16.80 10.45 -2.66
C LEU A 45 -18.21 9.90 -2.36
N GLU A 46 -19.12 9.99 -3.33
CA GLU A 46 -20.54 9.59 -3.22
C GLU A 46 -20.87 8.23 -3.87
N THR A 47 -20.02 7.69 -4.77
CA THR A 47 -20.23 6.38 -5.45
C THR A 47 -19.67 5.15 -4.72
N ASP A 48 -19.08 5.33 -3.53
CA ASP A 48 -18.25 4.34 -2.82
C ASP A 48 -18.96 3.02 -2.42
N GLU A 49 -20.30 2.93 -2.38
CA GLU A 49 -20.96 1.71 -1.87
C GLU A 49 -20.91 0.50 -2.83
N ASN A 50 -20.68 0.71 -4.14
CA ASN A 50 -20.73 -0.37 -5.15
C ASN A 50 -19.39 -0.68 -5.84
N HIS A 51 -18.36 0.16 -5.66
CA HIS A 51 -17.02 -0.01 -6.25
C HIS A 51 -15.96 -0.38 -5.21
N ASP A 52 -16.40 -0.99 -4.10
CA ASP A 52 -15.57 -1.24 -2.92
C ASP A 52 -14.64 -2.46 -3.02
N GLN A 53 -14.58 -3.11 -4.16
CA GLN A 53 -13.74 -4.30 -4.33
C GLN A 53 -12.37 -3.89 -4.88
N PHE A 54 -11.31 -4.26 -4.15
CA PHE A 54 -9.97 -4.27 -4.70
C PHE A 54 -9.97 -5.06 -6.03
N PRO A 55 -9.12 -4.70 -7.00
CA PRO A 55 -9.05 -5.41 -8.28
C PRO A 55 -8.73 -6.90 -8.10
N HIS A 56 -8.19 -7.28 -6.94
CA HIS A 56 -7.86 -8.65 -6.58
C HIS A 56 -8.40 -9.01 -5.20
N TYR A 57 -8.68 -10.30 -5.00
CA TYR A 57 -8.98 -10.86 -3.69
C TYR A 57 -7.70 -10.89 -2.84
N PHE A 58 -7.79 -10.35 -1.62
CA PHE A 58 -6.71 -10.36 -0.64
C PHE A 58 -7.07 -11.28 0.53
N HIS A 59 -6.08 -12.01 1.02
CA HIS A 59 -6.10 -12.60 2.34
C HIS A 59 -5.70 -11.54 3.37
N VAL A 60 -6.30 -11.62 4.56
CA VAL A 60 -6.09 -10.64 5.64
C VAL A 60 -5.52 -11.36 6.86
N ILE A 61 -4.45 -10.81 7.42
CA ILE A 61 -3.93 -11.15 8.74
C ILE A 61 -3.98 -9.90 9.59
N GLU A 62 -4.73 -9.96 10.68
CA GLU A 62 -4.84 -8.88 11.66
C GLU A 62 -4.03 -9.20 12.90
N THR A 63 -3.20 -8.26 13.31
CA THR A 63 -2.44 -8.29 14.56
C THR A 63 -2.69 -6.99 15.32
N PRO A 64 -2.40 -6.94 16.63
CA PRO A 64 -2.54 -5.70 17.39
C PRO A 64 -1.76 -4.52 16.80
N ASP A 65 -0.63 -4.81 16.14
CA ASP A 65 0.33 -3.79 15.69
C ASP A 65 0.16 -3.43 14.21
N LYS A 66 -0.48 -4.29 13.40
CA LYS A 66 -0.66 -4.07 11.96
C LYS A 66 -1.73 -4.96 11.34
N VAL A 67 -2.22 -4.52 10.17
CA VAL A 67 -3.00 -5.34 9.24
C VAL A 67 -2.13 -5.68 8.04
N THR A 68 -2.11 -6.96 7.66
CA THR A 68 -1.40 -7.44 6.47
C THR A 68 -2.41 -7.92 5.44
N LEU A 69 -2.38 -7.35 4.25
CA LEU A 69 -3.14 -7.81 3.09
C LEU A 69 -2.18 -8.48 2.12
N PHE A 70 -2.48 -9.70 1.67
CA PHE A 70 -1.59 -10.37 0.73
C PHE A 70 -2.35 -11.28 -0.24
N ASN A 71 -1.75 -11.52 -1.40
CA ASN A 71 -2.20 -12.49 -2.37
C ASN A 71 -0.99 -13.08 -3.12
N HIS A 72 -1.18 -13.59 -4.35
CA HIS A 72 -0.08 -14.16 -5.13
C HIS A 72 0.90 -13.11 -5.70
N GLN A 73 0.47 -11.86 -5.81
CA GLN A 73 1.24 -10.77 -6.44
C GLN A 73 1.70 -9.72 -5.43
N PHE A 74 0.91 -9.44 -4.40
CA PHE A 74 1.13 -8.33 -3.49
C PHE A 74 1.23 -8.79 -2.04
N ALA A 75 2.11 -8.11 -1.30
CA ALA A 75 2.09 -8.04 0.16
C ALA A 75 1.99 -6.59 0.59
N ILE A 76 1.02 -6.28 1.45
CA ILE A 76 0.72 -4.93 1.89
C ILE A 76 0.67 -4.93 3.42
N TRP A 77 1.40 -4.01 4.05
CA TRP A 77 1.40 -3.85 5.49
C TRP A 77 0.88 -2.47 5.88
N ILE A 78 -0.18 -2.43 6.68
CA ILE A 78 -0.82 -1.22 7.19
C ILE A 78 -0.51 -1.17 8.69
N THR A 79 0.43 -0.29 9.06
CA THR A 79 0.96 -0.18 10.42
C THR A 79 0.55 1.17 11.04
N PRO A 80 -0.36 1.20 12.01
CA PRO A 80 -0.60 2.40 12.82
C PRO A 80 0.63 2.71 13.69
N GLN A 81 0.96 3.99 13.79
CA GLN A 81 2.08 4.50 14.59
C GLN A 81 1.79 5.90 15.11
N VAL A 82 2.60 6.36 16.06
CA VAL A 82 2.57 7.74 16.56
C VAL A 82 3.91 8.38 16.25
N ILE A 83 3.90 9.42 15.43
CA ILE A 83 5.09 10.19 15.07
C ILE A 83 4.89 11.62 15.55
N ASN A 84 5.77 12.11 16.43
CA ASN A 84 5.68 13.45 17.03
C ASN A 84 4.28 13.76 17.62
N ASP A 85 3.73 12.81 18.39
CA ASP A 85 2.39 12.87 18.99
C ASP A 85 1.21 12.92 17.98
N VAL A 86 1.48 12.72 16.69
CA VAL A 86 0.45 12.63 15.64
C VAL A 86 0.18 11.17 15.30
N PRO A 87 -1.09 10.71 15.36
CA PRO A 87 -1.48 9.41 14.83
C PRO A 87 -1.24 9.35 13.33
N THR A 88 -0.40 8.41 12.92
CA THR A 88 0.02 8.22 11.53
C THR A 88 -0.12 6.75 11.16
N THR A 89 -0.60 6.45 9.96
CA THR A 89 -0.62 5.08 9.43
C THR A 89 0.38 4.99 8.30
N LEU A 90 1.37 4.10 8.45
CA LEU A 90 2.29 3.72 7.39
C LEU A 90 1.73 2.54 6.62
N THR A 91 1.65 2.68 5.31
CA THR A 91 1.29 1.61 4.40
C THR A 91 2.48 1.29 3.50
N LEU A 92 2.89 0.04 3.48
CA LEU A 92 3.93 -0.49 2.61
C LEU A 92 3.29 -1.43 1.59
N ILE A 93 3.63 -1.28 0.31
CA ILE A 93 3.18 -2.11 -0.81
C ILE A 93 4.41 -2.78 -1.41
N ALA A 94 4.41 -4.11 -1.44
CA ALA A 94 5.47 -4.90 -2.04
C ALA A 94 4.92 -5.87 -3.09
N LEU A 95 5.73 -6.12 -4.10
CA LEU A 95 5.53 -7.17 -5.10
C LEU A 95 6.19 -8.46 -4.63
N ILE A 96 5.44 -9.56 -4.75
CA ILE A 96 5.90 -10.91 -4.43
C ILE A 96 6.42 -11.57 -5.70
N HIS A 97 7.66 -12.05 -5.68
CA HIS A 97 8.27 -12.83 -6.75
C HIS A 97 8.81 -14.15 -6.21
N SER A 98 8.11 -15.26 -6.46
CA SER A 98 8.50 -16.62 -6.07
C SER A 98 8.85 -16.77 -4.58
N ASP A 99 10.09 -16.46 -4.18
CA ASP A 99 10.63 -16.59 -2.82
C ASP A 99 11.14 -15.26 -2.24
N SER A 100 10.91 -14.12 -2.91
CA SER A 100 11.30 -12.79 -2.44
C SER A 100 10.16 -11.79 -2.54
N ALA A 101 10.27 -10.71 -1.78
CA ALA A 101 9.43 -9.54 -1.91
C ALA A 101 10.30 -8.31 -2.23
N HIS A 102 9.81 -7.46 -3.13
CA HIS A 102 10.41 -6.16 -3.43
C HIS A 102 9.45 -5.06 -3.00
N LEU A 103 9.95 -4.07 -2.27
CA LEU A 103 9.13 -2.96 -1.81
C LEU A 103 8.95 -1.97 -2.96
N GLU A 104 7.71 -1.76 -3.38
CA GLU A 104 7.39 -0.95 -4.56
C GLU A 104 7.03 0.48 -4.17
N LEU A 105 6.19 0.62 -3.14
CA LEU A 105 5.70 1.92 -2.71
C LEU A 105 5.42 1.93 -1.21
N GLY A 106 5.65 3.07 -0.58
CA GLY A 106 5.33 3.31 0.81
C GLY A 106 4.68 4.68 0.95
N PHE A 107 3.57 4.76 1.69
CA PHE A 107 2.93 6.03 1.99
C PHE A 107 2.51 6.13 3.46
N SER A 108 2.52 7.34 4.00
CA SER A 108 2.00 7.64 5.32
C SER A 108 0.78 8.55 5.22
N THR A 109 -0.21 8.31 6.08
CA THR A 109 -1.36 9.20 6.26
C THR A 109 -1.41 9.65 7.70
N SER A 110 -1.66 10.94 7.93
CA SER A 110 -1.72 11.53 9.27
C SER A 110 -2.90 12.48 9.42
N GLY A 111 -3.26 12.82 10.66
CA GLY A 111 -4.33 13.78 10.95
C GLY A 111 -5.70 13.33 10.44
N VAL A 112 -6.45 14.24 9.81
CA VAL A 112 -7.84 14.00 9.36
C VAL A 112 -7.97 12.98 8.23
N TYR A 113 -6.87 12.68 7.53
CA TYR A 113 -6.83 11.69 6.45
C TYR A 113 -6.44 10.30 6.95
N ASN A 114 -6.01 10.17 8.21
CA ASN A 114 -5.71 8.90 8.84
C ASN A 114 -7.01 8.20 9.28
N THR A 115 -7.83 7.82 8.29
CA THR A 115 -9.04 7.03 8.49
C THR A 115 -9.02 5.81 7.57
N PRO A 116 -9.65 4.68 7.95
CA PRO A 116 -9.67 3.49 7.10
C PRO A 116 -10.18 3.78 5.68
N LYS A 117 -11.21 4.63 5.54
CA LYS A 117 -11.77 5.01 4.23
C LYS A 117 -10.70 5.64 3.32
N PHE A 118 -9.98 6.64 3.82
CA PHE A 118 -8.95 7.32 3.02
C PHE A 118 -7.74 6.44 2.77
N VAL A 119 -7.26 5.71 3.78
CA VAL A 119 -6.12 4.78 3.66
C VAL A 119 -6.39 3.73 2.57
N LEU A 120 -7.56 3.09 2.59
CA LEU A 120 -7.93 2.09 1.60
C LEU A 120 -8.12 2.69 0.20
N ARG A 121 -8.65 3.91 0.10
CA ARG A 121 -8.79 4.61 -1.19
C ARG A 121 -7.44 4.92 -1.82
N ILE A 122 -6.51 5.46 -1.04
CA ILE A 122 -5.13 5.73 -1.50
C ILE A 122 -4.44 4.41 -1.89
N LEU A 123 -4.63 3.36 -1.10
CA LEU A 123 -4.10 2.04 -1.40
C LEU A 123 -4.65 1.50 -2.73
N ARG A 124 -5.95 1.61 -3.00
CA ARG A 124 -6.55 1.20 -4.28
C ARG A 124 -5.94 1.95 -5.46
N PHE A 125 -5.79 3.26 -5.34
CA PHE A 125 -5.16 4.09 -6.37
C PHE A 125 -3.75 3.59 -6.69
N PHE A 126 -2.90 3.42 -5.67
CA PHE A 126 -1.53 2.94 -5.90
C PHE A 126 -1.47 1.51 -6.41
N LEU A 127 -2.35 0.62 -5.98
CA LEU A 127 -2.40 -0.73 -6.54
C LEU A 127 -2.73 -0.71 -8.03
N SER A 128 -3.64 0.15 -8.48
CA SER A 128 -3.93 0.31 -9.91
C SER A 128 -2.69 0.77 -10.69
N GLU A 129 -2.01 1.82 -10.19
CA GLU A 129 -0.81 2.36 -10.83
C GLU A 129 0.32 1.32 -10.92
N VAL A 130 0.53 0.53 -9.86
CA VAL A 130 1.54 -0.54 -9.86
C VAL A 130 1.17 -1.64 -10.85
N ILE A 131 -0.10 -2.05 -10.92
CA ILE A 131 -0.56 -3.05 -11.89
C ILE A 131 -0.35 -2.56 -13.33
N ASP A 132 -0.72 -1.30 -13.62
CA ASP A 132 -0.58 -0.71 -14.95
C ASP A 132 0.89 -0.60 -15.36
N THR A 133 1.77 -0.22 -14.42
CA THR A 133 3.22 -0.17 -14.61
C THR A 133 3.79 -1.55 -14.94
N GLU A 134 3.45 -2.57 -14.15
CA GLU A 134 3.88 -3.96 -14.37
C GLU A 134 3.42 -4.51 -15.73
N ALA A 135 2.20 -4.18 -16.14
CA ALA A 135 1.67 -4.60 -17.44
C ALA A 135 2.45 -3.99 -18.62
N ILE A 136 2.82 -2.71 -18.51
CA ILE A 136 3.63 -2.01 -19.51
C ILE A 136 5.02 -2.65 -19.59
N ILE A 137 5.70 -2.86 -18.46
CA ILE A 137 7.04 -3.47 -18.41
C ILE A 137 7.02 -4.88 -19.03
N SER A 138 6.04 -5.70 -18.65
CA SER A 138 5.90 -7.07 -19.21
C SER A 138 5.64 -7.08 -20.72
N SER A 139 5.03 -6.02 -21.27
CA SER A 139 4.83 -5.89 -22.72
C SER A 139 6.13 -5.53 -23.46
N ILE A 140 7.04 -4.81 -22.82
CA ILE A 140 8.34 -4.42 -23.39
C ILE A 140 9.28 -5.62 -23.43
N ASP A 141 9.37 -6.40 -22.35
CA ASP A 141 10.25 -7.58 -22.25
C ASP A 141 9.90 -8.73 -23.23
N LYS A 142 8.72 -8.68 -23.86
CA LYS A 142 8.27 -9.64 -24.86
C LYS A 142 8.62 -9.27 -26.31
N THR A 143 9.33 -8.16 -26.52
CA THR A 143 9.73 -7.66 -27.85
C THR A 143 11.23 -7.83 -28.08
#